data_AF-A0A0F9AF15-F1
#
_entry.id   AF-A0A0F9AF15-F1
#
_cell.length_a   1.000
_cell.length_b   1.000
_cell.length_c   1.000
_cell.angle_alpha   90.00
_cell.angle_beta   90.00
_cell.angle_gamma   90.00
#
_symmetry.space_group_name_H-M   'P 1'
#
loop_
_entity.id
_entity.type
_entity.pdbx_description
1 polymer ?
#
loop_
_entity_poly.entity_id
_entity_poly.type
_entity_poly.pdbx_seq_one_letter_code
_entity_poly.pdbx_strand_id
1 'polypeptide(L)'
;RYLNEGRFMKDARNARFGFKLASYFAKKDYNNPVEAGYKMMGKLPRNIIFLKRDQDLKVRGYQLGAHGDKGPGGGYGSMLSKENDWGKSISGHVHKAQILRDTYTVGTMMPLTPYYMRGHPSDFSHTHGFLWDTGTVQLVNIIDGKYRNK
;
A
#
# COMPACT_ATOMS: atom_id res chain seq x y z
N ARG A 1 0.18 -10.95 -7.73
CA ARG A 1 0.93 -10.93 -9.01
C ARG A 1 2.31 -11.54 -8.86
N TYR A 2 3.25 -10.95 -8.10
CA TYR A 2 4.63 -11.45 -7.98
C TYR A 2 4.78 -12.95 -7.66
N LEU A 3 4.08 -13.46 -6.63
CA LEU A 3 4.11 -14.88 -6.25
C LEU A 3 3.31 -15.75 -7.24
N ASN A 4 2.07 -15.36 -7.56
CA ASN A 4 1.18 -16.11 -8.47
C ASN A 4 1.78 -16.33 -9.86
N GLU A 5 2.58 -15.38 -10.34
CA GLU A 5 3.19 -15.43 -11.68
C GLU A 5 4.63 -15.99 -11.65
N GLY A 6 5.11 -16.47 -10.50
CA GLY A 6 6.46 -17.04 -10.39
C GLY A 6 7.61 -16.05 -10.63
N ARG A 7 7.35 -14.74 -10.60
CA ARG A 7 8.36 -13.71 -10.96
C ARG A 7 9.60 -13.75 -10.08
N PHE A 8 9.49 -14.26 -8.85
CA PHE A 8 10.62 -14.45 -7.93
C PHE A 8 11.71 -15.38 -8.44
N MET A 9 11.39 -16.29 -9.37
CA MET A 9 12.39 -17.18 -9.99
C MET A 9 13.42 -16.42 -10.82
N LYS A 10 13.05 -15.23 -11.32
CA LYS A 10 13.92 -14.37 -12.15
C LYS A 10 14.57 -13.23 -11.35
N ASP A 11 14.28 -13.12 -10.05
CA ASP A 11 14.76 -12.06 -9.18
C ASP A 11 15.73 -12.65 -8.15
N ALA A 12 16.99 -12.82 -8.53
CA ALA A 12 18.00 -13.47 -7.70
C ALA A 12 18.11 -12.87 -6.28
N ARG A 13 17.89 -11.55 -6.14
CA ARG A 13 17.96 -10.85 -4.84
C ARG A 13 16.86 -11.31 -3.89
N ASN A 14 15.66 -11.52 -4.42
CA ASN A 14 14.49 -11.89 -3.62
C ASN A 14 14.13 -13.37 -3.73
N ALA A 15 14.80 -14.15 -4.59
CA ALA A 15 14.44 -15.54 -4.90
C ALA A 15 14.29 -16.40 -3.64
N ARG A 16 15.26 -16.35 -2.72
CA ARG A 16 15.21 -17.10 -1.45
C ARG A 16 13.98 -16.75 -0.62
N PHE A 17 13.63 -15.46 -0.54
CA PHE A 17 12.45 -15.02 0.21
C PHE A 17 11.15 -15.37 -0.53
N GLY A 18 11.15 -15.23 -1.86
CA GLY A 18 10.07 -15.64 -2.74
C GLY A 18 9.73 -17.12 -2.61
N PHE A 19 10.72 -18.02 -2.58
CA PHE A 19 10.50 -19.46 -2.36
C PHE A 19 9.84 -19.75 -1.00
N LYS A 20 10.27 -19.09 0.07
CA LYS A 20 9.64 -19.25 1.40
C LYS A 20 8.19 -18.81 1.39
N LEU A 21 7.90 -17.65 0.80
CA LEU A 21 6.53 -17.14 0.69
C LEU A 21 5.67 -17.99 -0.23
N ALA A 22 6.21 -18.48 -1.35
CA ALA A 22 5.51 -19.37 -2.27
C ALA A 22 5.16 -20.70 -1.59
N SER A 23 6.09 -21.28 -0.81
CA SER A 23 5.84 -22.47 0.00
C SER A 23 4.73 -22.24 1.03
N TYR A 24 4.74 -21.08 1.72
CA TYR A 24 3.64 -20.71 2.62
C TYR A 24 2.32 -20.58 1.86
N PHE A 25 2.32 -19.84 0.74
CA PHE A 25 1.15 -19.58 -0.07
C PHE A 25 0.51 -20.87 -0.62
N ALA A 26 1.32 -21.88 -0.95
CA ALA A 26 0.85 -23.18 -1.46
C ALA A 26 0.16 -24.07 -0.40
N LYS A 27 0.28 -23.77 0.91
CA LYS A 27 -0.27 -24.65 1.97
C LYS A 27 -1.78 -24.59 2.12
N LYS A 28 -2.41 -23.47 1.78
CA LYS A 28 -3.86 -23.24 1.86
C LYS A 28 -4.26 -22.16 0.86
N ASP A 29 -5.42 -22.33 0.23
CA ASP A 29 -6.04 -21.27 -0.55
C ASP A 29 -6.24 -20.02 0.31
N TYR A 30 -6.03 -18.84 -0.28
CA TYR A 30 -6.20 -17.54 0.38
C TYR A 30 -5.26 -17.23 1.56
N ASN A 31 -4.09 -17.87 1.64
CA ASN A 31 -3.05 -17.43 2.56
C ASN A 31 -2.66 -15.96 2.28
N ASN A 32 -2.47 -15.15 3.32
CA ASN A 32 -2.00 -13.76 3.20
C ASN A 32 -0.46 -13.74 3.19
N PRO A 33 0.21 -13.68 2.01
CA PRO A 33 1.67 -13.71 1.94
C PRO A 33 2.30 -12.45 2.53
N VAL A 34 1.55 -11.34 2.61
CA VAL A 34 2.05 -10.09 3.21
C VAL A 34 2.21 -10.27 4.71
N GLU A 35 1.17 -10.76 5.40
CA GLU A 35 1.23 -11.06 6.83
C GLU A 35 2.34 -12.07 7.16
N ALA A 36 2.42 -13.16 6.40
CA ALA A 36 3.46 -14.16 6.59
C ALA A 36 4.85 -13.58 6.39
N GLY A 37 5.05 -12.76 5.37
CA GLY A 37 6.31 -12.06 5.11
C GLY A 37 6.72 -11.17 6.27
N TYR A 38 5.81 -10.35 6.79
CA TYR A 38 6.08 -9.51 7.96
C TYR A 38 6.46 -10.33 9.20
N LYS A 39 5.75 -11.44 9.47
CA LYS A 39 6.08 -12.33 10.59
C LYS A 39 7.44 -13.01 10.44
N MET A 40 7.90 -13.26 9.21
CA MET A 40 9.25 -13.80 8.95
C MET A 40 10.37 -12.77 9.21
N MET A 41 10.06 -11.48 9.18
CA MET A 41 11.03 -10.39 9.38
C MET A 41 11.28 -10.06 10.86
N GLY A 42 10.43 -10.57 11.77
CA GLY A 42 10.62 -10.41 13.21
C GLY A 42 9.32 -10.21 13.97
N LYS A 43 9.46 -9.78 15.23
CA LYS A 43 8.32 -9.52 16.12
C LYS A 43 7.58 -8.27 15.66
N LEU A 44 6.28 -8.43 15.41
CA LEU A 44 5.41 -7.33 15.02
C LEU A 44 4.85 -6.59 16.25
N PRO A 45 4.61 -5.28 16.14
CA PRO A 45 3.77 -4.55 17.08
C PRO A 45 2.39 -5.21 17.24
N ARG A 46 1.80 -5.08 18.44
CA ARG A 46 0.49 -5.70 18.76
C ARG A 46 -0.69 -5.03 18.07
N ASN A 47 -0.51 -3.82 17.54
CA ASN A 47 -1.55 -2.97 16.96
C ASN A 47 -1.54 -2.99 15.41
N ILE A 48 -1.19 -4.12 14.80
CA ILE A 48 -1.26 -4.31 13.35
C ILE A 48 -2.46 -5.19 13.01
N ILE A 49 -3.28 -4.71 12.08
CA ILE A 49 -4.43 -5.44 11.54
C ILE A 49 -4.12 -5.80 10.08
N PHE A 50 -4.05 -7.09 9.77
CA PHE A 50 -3.91 -7.58 8.40
C PHE A 50 -5.29 -7.86 7.81
N LEU A 51 -5.75 -6.99 6.93
CA LEU A 51 -7.03 -7.13 6.26
C LEU A 51 -6.93 -8.09 5.07
N LYS A 52 -8.00 -8.85 4.84
CA LYS A 52 -8.24 -9.54 3.56
C LYS A 52 -8.73 -8.54 2.52
N ARG A 53 -8.75 -8.99 1.26
CA ARG A 53 -9.06 -8.13 0.11
C ARG A 53 -10.53 -7.69 0.03
N ASP A 54 -11.40 -8.44 0.68
CA ASP A 54 -12.85 -8.24 0.81
C ASP A 54 -13.24 -7.67 2.18
N GLN A 55 -12.26 -7.28 3.00
CA GLN A 55 -12.51 -6.73 4.34
C GLN A 55 -12.36 -5.21 4.37
N ASP A 56 -13.39 -4.58 4.90
CA ASP A 56 -13.39 -3.16 5.21
C ASP A 56 -12.85 -2.89 6.61
N LEU A 57 -12.23 -1.72 6.77
CA LEU A 57 -11.87 -1.18 8.08
C LEU A 57 -12.24 0.29 8.09
N LYS A 58 -13.27 0.64 8.86
CA LYS A 58 -13.68 2.03 9.04
C LYS A 58 -13.19 2.56 10.38
N VAL A 59 -12.39 3.62 10.35
CA VAL A 59 -11.92 4.33 11.55
C VAL A 59 -12.30 5.78 11.40
N ARG A 60 -13.06 6.32 12.36
CA ARG A 60 -13.53 7.72 12.34
C ARG A 60 -14.23 8.12 11.04
N GLY A 61 -14.97 7.17 10.45
CA GLY A 61 -15.66 7.35 9.18
C GLY A 61 -14.79 7.15 7.93
N TYR A 62 -13.46 7.04 8.06
CA TYR A 62 -12.56 6.78 6.95
C TYR A 62 -12.45 5.28 6.65
N GLN A 63 -12.64 4.91 5.39
CA GLN A 63 -12.31 3.59 4.86
C GLN A 63 -10.78 3.43 4.72
N LEU A 64 -10.24 2.40 5.39
CA LEU A 64 -8.81 2.05 5.42
C LEU A 64 -8.51 0.66 4.84
N GLY A 65 -9.55 -0.13 4.49
CA GLY A 65 -9.40 -1.46 3.89
C GLY A 65 -9.17 -1.47 2.39
N ALA A 66 -9.45 -0.35 1.71
CA ALA A 66 -9.32 -0.24 0.27
C ALA A 66 -7.85 -0.19 -0.16
N HIS A 67 -7.38 -1.22 -0.87
CA HIS A 67 -6.01 -1.20 -1.44
C HIS A 67 -5.83 -0.08 -2.48
N GLY A 68 -6.89 0.23 -3.23
CA GLY A 68 -6.93 1.34 -4.19
C GLY A 68 -6.45 1.00 -5.61
N ASP A 69 -6.21 -0.29 -5.92
CA ASP A 69 -5.79 -0.76 -7.25
C ASP A 69 -6.95 -1.03 -8.22
N LYS A 70 -8.09 -1.45 -7.67
CA LYS A 70 -9.33 -1.72 -8.40
C LYS A 70 -10.24 -0.50 -8.32
N GLY A 71 -10.86 -0.15 -9.44
CA GLY A 71 -12.01 0.74 -9.53
C GLY A 71 -13.28 0.00 -9.94
N PRO A 72 -14.39 0.73 -10.14
CA PRO A 72 -15.68 0.17 -10.51
C PRO A 72 -15.61 -0.69 -11.77
N GLY A 73 -16.35 -1.80 -11.78
CA GLY A 73 -16.41 -2.70 -12.94
C GLY A 73 -15.07 -3.35 -13.33
N GLY A 74 -14.09 -3.37 -12.42
CA GLY A 74 -12.74 -3.90 -12.72
C GLY A 74 -11.80 -2.89 -13.37
N GLY A 75 -12.20 -1.61 -13.47
CA GLY A 75 -11.35 -0.51 -13.92
C GLY A 75 -10.18 -0.23 -12.98
N TYR A 76 -9.40 0.82 -13.30
CA TYR A 76 -8.29 1.26 -12.47
C TYR A 76 -8.77 2.16 -11.34
N GLY A 77 -8.22 1.99 -10.14
CA GLY A 77 -8.51 2.87 -9.01
C GLY A 77 -7.87 4.25 -9.21
N SER A 78 -8.60 5.19 -9.81
CA SER A 78 -8.23 6.61 -9.87
C SER A 78 -8.61 7.34 -8.57
N MET A 79 -8.17 8.60 -8.41
CA MET A 79 -8.58 9.43 -7.26
C MET A 79 -10.08 9.74 -7.28
N LEU A 80 -10.62 10.05 -8.47
CA LEU A 80 -12.05 10.33 -8.65
C LEU A 80 -12.91 9.10 -8.37
N SER A 81 -12.51 7.92 -8.86
CA SER A 81 -13.24 6.69 -8.54
C SER A 81 -13.19 6.38 -7.04
N LYS A 82 -12.04 6.60 -6.39
CA LYS A 82 -11.92 6.39 -4.94
C LYS A 82 -12.90 7.28 -4.16
N GLU A 83 -13.02 8.53 -4.56
CA GLU A 83 -13.91 9.48 -3.91
C GLU A 83 -15.38 9.11 -4.13
N ASN A 84 -15.77 8.73 -5.35
CA ASN A 84 -17.13 8.27 -5.63
C ASN A 84 -17.49 6.96 -4.89
N ASP A 85 -16.54 6.02 -4.79
CA ASP A 85 -16.81 4.68 -4.25
C ASP A 85 -16.81 4.65 -2.71
N TRP A 86 -15.89 5.40 -2.09
CA TRP A 86 -15.66 5.33 -0.64
C TRP A 86 -15.86 6.66 0.08
N GLY A 87 -15.85 7.80 -0.62
CA GLY A 87 -15.85 9.13 0.00
C GLY A 87 -14.67 9.29 0.95
N LYS A 88 -14.96 9.29 2.26
CA LYS A 88 -13.93 9.34 3.31
C LYS A 88 -13.04 8.10 3.26
N SER A 89 -11.82 8.24 2.74
CA SER A 89 -10.91 7.10 2.61
C SER A 89 -9.44 7.50 2.62
N ILE A 90 -8.60 6.58 3.07
CA ILE A 90 -7.14 6.70 3.02
C ILE A 90 -6.59 5.41 2.41
N SER A 91 -5.93 5.52 1.25
CA SER A 91 -5.43 4.35 0.53
C SER A 91 -4.01 4.55 0.00
N GLY A 92 -3.36 3.46 -0.39
CA GLY A 92 -2.05 3.49 -1.04
C GLY A 92 -2.15 3.25 -2.55
N HIS A 93 -1.24 2.45 -3.07
CA HIS A 93 -1.18 1.93 -4.45
C HIS A 93 -0.68 2.90 -5.53
N VAL A 94 -1.12 4.16 -5.56
CA VAL A 94 -0.77 5.08 -6.65
C VAL A 94 0.62 5.72 -6.52
N HIS A 95 1.33 5.43 -5.42
CA HIS A 95 2.70 5.89 -5.11
C HIS A 95 2.88 7.42 -4.98
N LYS A 96 1.77 8.17 -4.92
CA LYS A 96 1.78 9.63 -4.82
C LYS A 96 0.79 10.15 -3.79
N ALA A 97 1.18 11.20 -3.10
CA ALA A 97 0.33 11.95 -2.19
C ALA A 97 -0.74 12.71 -2.97
N GLN A 98 -2.02 12.49 -2.65
CA GLN A 98 -3.13 13.24 -3.22
C GLN A 98 -4.22 13.47 -2.18
N ILE A 99 -4.93 14.59 -2.34
CA ILE A 99 -6.10 14.95 -1.54
C ILE A 99 -7.20 15.38 -2.50
N LEU A 100 -8.38 14.77 -2.35
CA LEU A 100 -9.60 15.18 -3.03
C LEU A 100 -10.74 15.09 -2.01
N ARG A 101 -11.14 16.25 -1.47
CA ARG A 101 -12.11 16.32 -0.36
C ARG A 101 -11.61 15.44 0.81
N ASP A 102 -12.42 14.49 1.27
CA ASP A 102 -12.07 13.54 2.33
C ASP A 102 -11.44 12.22 1.80
N THR A 103 -11.03 12.17 0.54
CA THR A 103 -10.27 11.06 -0.03
C THR A 103 -8.79 11.41 -0.04
N TYR A 104 -7.96 10.51 0.47
CA TYR A 104 -6.51 10.69 0.58
C TYR A 104 -5.78 9.49 -0.02
N THR A 105 -4.71 9.74 -0.76
CA THR A 105 -3.73 8.71 -1.13
C THR A 105 -2.38 9.01 -0.51
N VAL A 106 -1.74 7.99 0.03
CA VAL A 106 -0.35 8.06 0.50
C VAL A 106 0.62 7.77 -0.63
N GLY A 107 1.89 8.10 -0.40
CA GLY A 107 2.99 7.85 -1.31
C GLY A 107 3.49 6.40 -1.26
N THR A 108 4.76 6.21 -1.60
CA THR A 108 5.49 4.94 -1.46
C THR A 108 6.70 5.11 -0.55
N MET A 109 7.28 4.03 -0.02
CA MET A 109 8.60 4.04 0.63
C MET A 109 9.66 3.32 -0.22
N MET A 110 9.32 3.01 -1.47
CA MET A 110 10.26 2.52 -2.46
C MET A 110 11.10 3.67 -3.03
N PRO A 111 12.25 3.40 -3.67
CA PRO A 111 12.93 4.41 -4.48
C PRO A 111 11.95 5.11 -5.43
N LEU A 112 11.98 6.44 -5.49
CA LEU A 112 11.06 7.25 -6.31
C LEU A 112 11.28 7.07 -7.82
N THR A 113 12.46 6.58 -8.22
CA THR A 113 12.86 6.33 -9.60
C THR A 113 13.10 4.83 -9.86
N PRO A 114 12.06 3.99 -9.73
CA PRO A 114 12.20 2.57 -10.07
C PRO A 114 12.51 2.40 -11.56
N TYR A 115 13.01 1.23 -11.95
CA TYR A 115 13.52 1.01 -13.32
C TYR A 115 12.51 1.34 -14.43
N TYR A 116 11.22 1.12 -14.18
CA TYR A 116 10.14 1.38 -15.14
C TYR A 116 9.71 2.86 -15.22
N MET A 117 10.23 3.72 -14.33
CA MET A 117 9.99 5.18 -14.36
C MET A 117 11.18 5.97 -14.91
N ARG A 118 12.30 5.31 -15.25
CA ARG A 118 13.50 6.00 -15.75
C ARG A 118 13.19 6.68 -17.09
N GLY A 119 13.47 7.97 -17.18
CA GLY A 119 13.18 8.78 -18.38
C GLY A 119 11.77 9.36 -18.44
N HIS A 120 10.91 9.06 -17.46
CA HIS A 120 9.57 9.65 -17.35
C HIS A 120 9.50 10.65 -16.20
N PRO A 121 8.72 11.75 -16.34
CA PRO A 121 8.36 12.58 -15.20
C PRO A 121 7.58 11.72 -14.19
N SER A 122 7.99 11.80 -12.92
CA SER A 122 7.35 11.07 -11.83
C SER A 122 6.77 12.06 -10.83
N ASP A 123 5.55 11.78 -10.38
CA ASP A 123 4.88 12.48 -9.29
C ASP A 123 4.88 11.62 -8.01
N PHE A 124 5.75 10.60 -7.94
CA PHE A 124 5.84 9.76 -6.76
C PHE A 124 6.38 10.56 -5.58
N SER A 125 5.86 10.27 -4.39
CA SER A 125 6.29 10.93 -3.18
C SER A 125 6.54 9.91 -2.07
N HIS A 126 7.48 10.23 -1.19
CA HIS A 126 7.62 9.53 0.09
C HIS A 126 6.68 10.19 1.09
N THR A 127 5.56 9.54 1.39
CA THR A 127 4.50 10.18 2.20
C THR A 127 3.78 9.15 3.04
N HIS A 128 3.60 9.45 4.33
CA HIS A 128 2.73 8.72 5.24
C HIS A 128 1.44 9.50 5.50
N GLY A 129 0.36 8.79 5.82
CA GLY A 129 -0.92 9.36 6.24
C GLY A 129 -1.19 9.05 7.70
N PHE A 130 -1.60 10.07 8.47
CA PHE A 130 -1.98 9.96 9.86
C PHE A 130 -3.44 10.36 10.02
N LEU A 131 -4.24 9.47 10.60
CA LEU A 131 -5.60 9.76 11.02
C LEU A 131 -5.57 10.03 12.53
N TRP A 132 -5.76 11.29 12.90
CA TRP A 132 -5.68 11.73 14.29
C TRP A 132 -6.98 11.43 15.05
N ASP A 133 -6.90 11.47 16.38
CA ASP A 133 -8.07 11.22 17.23
C ASP A 133 -9.19 12.25 17.08
N THR A 134 -8.85 13.44 16.59
CA THR A 134 -9.77 14.50 16.20
C THR A 134 -10.57 14.17 14.93
N GLY A 135 -10.22 13.10 14.21
CA GLY A 135 -10.81 12.77 12.91
C GLY A 135 -10.20 13.53 11.73
N THR A 136 -9.12 14.28 11.95
CA THR A 136 -8.40 14.96 10.87
C THR A 136 -7.33 14.05 10.27
N VAL A 137 -7.10 14.20 8.96
CA VAL A 137 -6.04 13.47 8.24
C VAL A 137 -4.89 14.40 7.93
N GLN A 138 -3.67 13.95 8.20
CA GLN A 138 -2.44 14.63 7.84
C GLN A 138 -1.61 13.75 6.90
N LEU A 139 -1.22 14.28 5.75
CA LEU A 139 -0.17 13.70 4.93
C LEU A 139 1.16 14.33 5.32
N VAL A 140 2.15 13.50 5.64
CA VAL A 140 3.50 13.93 6.01
C VAL A 140 4.46 13.45 4.95
N ASN A 141 5.03 14.40 4.20
CA ASN A 141 6.05 14.12 3.22
C ASN A 141 7.41 13.92 3.90
N ILE A 142 8.17 12.97 3.38
CA ILE A 142 9.57 12.76 3.69
C ILE A 142 10.36 13.24 2.47
N ILE A 143 11.12 14.31 2.64
CA ILE A 143 11.94 14.90 1.58
C ILE A 143 13.39 14.71 2.00
N ASP A 144 14.19 14.07 1.14
CA ASP A 144 15.60 13.75 1.41
C ASP A 144 15.82 13.05 2.77
N GLY A 145 14.93 12.12 3.10
CA GLY A 145 14.98 11.36 4.35
C GLY A 145 14.52 12.14 5.60
N LYS A 146 13.96 13.35 5.44
CA LYS A 146 13.52 14.20 6.56
C LYS A 146 12.03 14.52 6.46
N TYR A 147 11.33 14.46 7.59
CA TYR A 147 9.91 14.86 7.71
C TYR A 147 9.71 16.23 8.35
N ARG A 148 10.79 16.83 8.85
CA ARG A 148 10.85 18.19 9.40
C ARG A 148 12.15 18.84 8.95
N ASN A 149 12.07 20.11 8.60
CA ASN A 149 13.25 20.94 8.43
C ASN A 149 13.86 21.20 9.82
N LYS A 150 15.19 21.22 9.88
CA LYS A 150 15.90 21.71 11.07
C LYS A 150 15.80 23.22 11.14
#